data_AF-A0A1I3KMH3-F1
#
_entry.id   AF-A0A1I3KMH3-F1
#
_cell.length_a   1.000
_cell.length_b   1.000
_cell.length_c   1.000
_cell.angle_alpha   90.00
_cell.angle_beta   90.00
_cell.angle_gamma   90.00
#
_symmetry.space_group_name_H-M   'P 1'
#
loop_
_entity.id
_entity.type
_entity.pdbx_description
1 polymer ?
#
loop_
_entity_poly.entity_id
_entity_poly.type
_entity_poly.pdbx_seq_one_letter_code
_entity_poly.pdbx_strand_id
1 'polypeptide(L)'
;MTTTALPVFYKQPRPLRAEQDASLGLAEASDYRFATASNSVPLVAAEFTQVCKHYPIVFAEGEKPQPVALLGLRNGENLFVSEQGQWQASYVPAYVRRYPFIFMENSDKSEYTLCIDEAAAGVSQEGGRPLFEDGKPTALVENALAFCRDYQGHHVFTNGFVEALVEAGLLNDNRADVTLATGEKLSMGGFKVIDETRFNQLPAETLVLWRERGWLHLVYCHFISMSNWAELIDLTTARSQA
;
A
#
# COMPACT_ATOMS: atom_id res chain seq x y z
N MET A 1 2.62 -25.17 -12.04
CA MET A 1 3.54 -24.13 -11.57
C MET A 1 2.69 -22.91 -11.28
N THR A 2 2.40 -22.63 -10.02
CA THR A 2 1.75 -21.37 -9.62
C THR A 2 2.75 -20.26 -9.85
N THR A 3 2.56 -19.47 -10.90
CA THR A 3 3.29 -18.21 -11.06
C THR A 3 2.92 -17.34 -9.87
N THR A 4 3.79 -17.28 -8.86
CA THR A 4 3.65 -16.33 -7.76
C THR A 4 3.67 -14.95 -8.39
N ALA A 5 2.53 -14.27 -8.41
CA ALA A 5 2.45 -12.91 -8.92
C ALA A 5 3.40 -12.03 -8.08
N LEU A 6 4.24 -11.25 -8.76
CA LEU A 6 5.15 -10.33 -8.08
C LEU A 6 4.33 -9.27 -7.33
N PRO A 7 4.85 -8.76 -6.20
CA PRO A 7 4.24 -7.62 -5.52
C PRO A 7 4.09 -6.43 -6.48
N VAL A 8 3.01 -5.67 -6.34
CA VAL A 8 2.71 -4.46 -7.13
C VAL A 8 3.94 -3.54 -7.22
N PHE A 9 4.25 -3.04 -8.42
CA PHE A 9 5.44 -2.28 -8.84
C PHE A 9 6.71 -3.08 -9.12
N TYR A 10 6.94 -4.19 -8.41
CA TYR A 10 8.20 -4.91 -8.46
C TYR A 10 8.32 -5.70 -9.75
N LYS A 11 9.47 -5.55 -10.42
CA LYS A 11 9.73 -6.24 -11.70
C LYS A 11 10.81 -7.30 -11.56
N GLN A 12 11.91 -6.98 -10.89
CA GLN A 12 13.07 -7.85 -10.73
C GLN A 12 13.62 -7.75 -9.29
N PRO A 13 12.83 -8.11 -8.26
CA PRO A 13 13.35 -8.13 -6.90
C PRO A 13 14.37 -9.25 -6.72
N ARG A 14 15.57 -8.91 -6.25
CA ARG A 14 16.60 -9.88 -5.89
C ARG A 14 17.25 -9.55 -4.54
N PRO A 15 17.80 -10.55 -3.83
CA PRO A 15 18.53 -10.31 -2.59
C PRO A 15 19.60 -9.23 -2.76
N LEU A 16 19.63 -8.29 -1.82
CA LEU A 16 20.67 -7.27 -1.73
C LEU A 16 21.92 -7.91 -1.12
N ARG A 17 23.08 -7.80 -1.78
CA ARG A 17 24.33 -8.46 -1.40
C ARG A 17 25.50 -7.49 -1.47
N ALA A 18 26.26 -7.39 -0.37
CA ALA A 18 27.37 -6.43 -0.27
C ALA A 18 28.41 -6.61 -1.38
N GLU A 19 28.77 -7.84 -1.74
CA GLU A 19 29.81 -8.08 -2.75
C GLU A 19 29.32 -7.74 -4.17
N GLN A 20 28.04 -7.95 -4.45
CA GLN A 20 27.46 -7.72 -5.79
C GLN A 20 27.04 -6.26 -5.99
N ASP A 21 26.58 -5.61 -4.92
CA ASP A 21 25.91 -4.31 -4.97
C ASP A 21 26.79 -3.17 -4.46
N ALA A 22 28.09 -3.41 -4.27
CA ALA A 22 29.06 -2.42 -3.78
C ALA A 22 29.15 -1.16 -4.66
N SER A 23 28.94 -1.29 -5.97
CA SER A 23 28.93 -0.17 -6.92
C SER A 23 27.56 0.46 -7.13
N LEU A 24 26.49 -0.10 -6.54
CA LEU A 24 25.15 0.44 -6.69
C LEU A 24 24.94 1.65 -5.78
N GLY A 25 24.28 2.65 -6.35
CA GLY A 25 23.72 3.79 -5.64
C GLY A 25 22.22 3.92 -5.90
N LEU A 26 21.56 4.66 -5.01
CA LEU A 26 20.14 5.04 -5.13
C LEU A 26 20.03 6.55 -5.33
N ALA A 27 19.24 6.98 -6.30
CA ALA A 27 18.96 8.39 -6.58
C ALA A 27 18.43 9.13 -5.34
N GLU A 28 18.84 10.40 -5.17
CA GLU A 28 18.44 11.21 -4.01
C GLU A 28 17.00 11.72 -4.07
N ALA A 29 16.51 12.05 -5.27
CA ALA A 29 15.18 12.59 -5.47
C ALA A 29 14.14 11.47 -5.50
N SER A 30 13.04 11.65 -4.76
CA SER A 30 11.89 10.74 -4.85
C SER A 30 11.18 10.95 -6.19
N ASP A 31 11.19 9.91 -7.01
CA ASP A 31 10.41 9.81 -8.25
C ASP A 31 9.44 8.65 -8.13
N TYR A 32 8.15 8.97 -8.03
CA TYR A 32 7.07 8.00 -7.85
C TYR A 32 6.49 7.50 -9.17
N ARG A 33 7.15 7.76 -10.32
CA ARG A 33 6.66 7.28 -11.62
C ARG A 33 6.53 5.76 -11.72
N PHE A 34 7.26 5.00 -10.89
CA PHE A 34 7.07 3.55 -10.75
C PHE A 34 5.64 3.17 -10.32
N ALA A 35 4.93 4.08 -9.65
CA ALA A 35 3.60 3.85 -9.10
C ALA A 35 2.45 4.29 -10.01
N THR A 36 2.74 4.89 -11.17
CA THR A 36 1.75 5.53 -12.06
C THR A 36 0.69 4.57 -12.58
N ALA A 37 1.06 3.31 -12.79
CA ALA A 37 0.19 2.28 -13.34
C ALA A 37 -0.64 1.52 -12.29
N SER A 38 -0.65 1.94 -11.02
CA SER A 38 -1.43 1.24 -9.98
C SER A 38 -2.47 2.14 -9.35
N ASN A 39 -3.71 1.67 -9.44
CA ASN A 39 -4.88 2.32 -8.88
C ASN A 39 -5.16 1.95 -7.43
N SER A 40 -4.38 1.05 -6.86
CA SER A 40 -4.44 0.73 -5.44
C SER A 40 -3.12 0.19 -4.93
N VAL A 41 -2.89 0.31 -3.62
CA VAL A 41 -1.71 -0.26 -2.94
C VAL A 41 -2.10 -0.91 -1.61
N PRO A 42 -1.45 -2.02 -1.22
CA PRO A 42 -1.64 -2.63 0.10
C PRO A 42 -1.30 -1.67 1.24
N LEU A 43 -2.02 -1.83 2.34
CA LEU A 43 -1.84 -1.07 3.58
C LEU A 43 -1.51 -1.99 4.74
N VAL A 44 -0.89 -1.42 5.76
CA VAL A 44 -0.87 -1.99 7.10
C VAL A 44 -1.74 -1.16 8.04
N ALA A 45 -2.35 -1.79 9.04
CA ALA A 45 -3.24 -1.12 9.99
C ALA A 45 -2.57 0.05 10.73
N ALA A 46 -1.26 -0.02 10.96
CA ALA A 46 -0.48 1.01 11.66
C ALA A 46 -0.50 2.39 10.96
N GLU A 47 -0.82 2.46 9.67
CA GLU A 47 -0.89 3.72 8.93
C GLU A 47 -2.32 4.24 8.67
N PHE A 48 -3.36 3.51 9.10
CA PHE A 48 -4.75 3.86 8.78
C PHE A 48 -5.13 5.28 9.18
N THR A 49 -4.65 5.77 10.33
CA THR A 49 -4.93 7.14 10.80
C THR A 49 -4.35 8.23 9.90
N GLN A 50 -3.29 7.94 9.14
CA GLN A 50 -2.74 8.89 8.17
C GLN A 50 -3.39 8.69 6.80
N VAL A 51 -3.58 7.44 6.40
CA VAL A 51 -4.18 7.09 5.10
C VAL A 51 -5.61 7.59 5.00
N CYS A 52 -6.43 7.48 6.06
CA CYS A 52 -7.84 7.84 6.03
C CYS A 52 -8.11 9.32 5.77
N LYS A 53 -7.08 10.18 5.85
CA LYS A 53 -7.18 11.61 5.57
C LYS A 53 -7.08 11.96 4.08
N HIS A 54 -6.65 11.00 3.25
CA HIS A 54 -6.28 11.24 1.85
C HIS A 54 -6.79 10.19 0.88
N TYR A 55 -6.98 8.95 1.33
CA TYR A 55 -7.33 7.81 0.47
C TYR A 55 -8.53 7.09 1.02
N PRO A 56 -9.45 6.60 0.19
CA PRO A 56 -10.37 5.57 0.61
C PRO A 56 -9.61 4.30 0.99
N ILE A 57 -9.92 3.76 2.17
CA ILE A 57 -9.43 2.46 2.62
C ILE A 57 -10.51 1.45 2.28
N VAL A 58 -10.21 0.47 1.44
CA VAL A 58 -11.12 -0.65 1.12
C VAL A 58 -10.39 -1.96 1.33
N PHE A 59 -11.10 -3.08 1.19
CA PHE A 59 -10.52 -4.42 1.36
C PHE A 59 -10.59 -5.17 0.03
N ALA A 60 -9.47 -5.70 -0.46
CA ALA A 60 -9.46 -6.46 -1.70
C ALA A 60 -10.35 -7.72 -1.60
N GLU A 61 -10.92 -8.17 -2.72
CA GLU A 61 -11.64 -9.45 -2.78
C GLU A 61 -10.74 -10.66 -2.47
N GLY A 62 -11.35 -11.75 -2.00
CA GLY A 62 -10.69 -13.02 -1.70
C GLY A 62 -11.05 -13.56 -0.32
N GLU A 63 -10.57 -14.78 -0.02
CA GLU A 63 -10.79 -15.44 1.28
C GLU A 63 -10.08 -14.71 2.44
N LYS A 64 -8.97 -14.04 2.14
CA LYS A 64 -8.21 -13.22 3.08
C LYS A 64 -8.11 -11.79 2.54
N PRO A 65 -9.19 -10.99 2.65
CA PRO A 65 -9.19 -9.61 2.19
C PRO A 65 -8.01 -8.86 2.78
N GLN A 66 -7.32 -8.06 1.97
CA GLN A 66 -6.23 -7.21 2.45
C GLN A 66 -6.67 -5.75 2.35
N PRO A 67 -6.37 -4.91 3.34
CA PRO A 67 -6.69 -3.50 3.22
C PRO A 67 -5.81 -2.85 2.15
N VAL A 68 -6.43 -1.99 1.34
CA VAL A 68 -5.78 -1.25 0.27
C VAL A 68 -6.21 0.21 0.29
N ALA A 69 -5.30 1.10 -0.07
CA ALA A 69 -5.63 2.49 -0.40
C ALA A 69 -5.99 2.57 -1.88
N LEU A 70 -7.10 3.22 -2.21
CA LEU A 70 -7.43 3.54 -3.59
C LEU A 70 -6.68 4.80 -4.03
N LEU A 71 -6.05 4.72 -5.19
CA LEU A 71 -5.20 5.75 -5.80
C LEU A 71 -5.76 6.25 -7.14
N GLY A 72 -6.74 5.57 -7.71
CA GLY A 72 -7.37 5.94 -8.97
C GLY A 72 -8.68 5.18 -9.18
N LEU A 73 -9.52 5.67 -10.09
CA LEU A 73 -10.80 5.05 -10.44
C LEU A 73 -10.70 4.11 -11.64
N ARG A 74 -9.64 4.26 -12.45
CA ARG A 74 -9.36 3.42 -13.61
C ARG A 74 -8.23 2.44 -13.30
N ASN A 75 -8.26 1.25 -13.89
CA ASN A 75 -7.11 0.37 -13.87
C ASN A 75 -5.93 1.03 -14.60
N GLY A 76 -4.71 0.89 -14.07
CA GLY A 76 -3.54 1.49 -14.69
C GLY A 76 -3.35 2.97 -14.38
N GLU A 77 -4.10 3.55 -13.44
CA GLU A 77 -4.09 4.99 -13.15
C GLU A 77 -3.82 5.25 -11.67
N ASN A 78 -2.84 6.11 -11.39
CA ASN A 78 -2.59 6.67 -10.06
C ASN A 78 -2.70 8.20 -10.13
N LEU A 79 -3.75 8.74 -9.51
CA LEU A 79 -4.05 10.16 -9.52
C LEU A 79 -3.13 10.98 -8.62
N PHE A 80 -2.42 10.32 -7.70
CA PHE A 80 -1.53 10.96 -6.74
C PHE A 80 -0.09 11.08 -7.23
N VAL A 81 0.23 10.68 -8.47
CA VAL A 81 1.54 10.95 -9.08
C VAL A 81 1.37 12.05 -10.12
N SER A 82 2.11 13.15 -9.96
CA SER A 82 2.15 14.21 -10.98
C SER A 82 3.02 13.83 -12.17
N GLU A 83 2.92 14.60 -13.24
CA GLU A 83 3.77 14.44 -14.43
C GLU A 83 5.27 14.59 -14.11
N GLN A 84 5.59 15.40 -13.08
CA GLN A 84 6.95 15.57 -12.56
C GLN A 84 7.38 14.44 -11.61
N GLY A 85 6.57 13.38 -11.48
CA GLY A 85 6.86 12.22 -10.63
C GLY A 85 6.74 12.46 -9.13
N GLN A 86 6.12 13.57 -8.72
CA GLN A 86 5.94 13.90 -7.30
C GLN A 86 4.62 13.35 -6.77
N TRP A 87 4.63 12.93 -5.50
CA TRP A 87 3.42 12.47 -4.83
C TRP A 87 2.55 13.65 -4.39
N GLN A 88 1.26 13.64 -4.72
CA GLN A 88 0.32 14.74 -4.57
C GLN A 88 -0.60 14.57 -3.35
N ALA A 89 -0.01 14.24 -2.20
CA ALA A 89 -0.68 14.19 -0.91
C ALA A 89 0.34 14.33 0.23
N SER A 90 -0.12 14.72 1.41
CA SER A 90 0.78 14.92 2.56
C SER A 90 1.34 13.61 3.14
N TYR A 91 0.68 12.48 2.84
CA TYR A 91 1.09 11.15 3.29
C TYR A 91 1.30 10.22 2.09
N VAL A 92 2.46 9.56 2.04
CA VAL A 92 2.76 8.51 1.05
C VAL A 92 2.57 7.15 1.73
N PRO A 93 1.73 6.23 1.21
CA PRO A 93 1.54 4.90 1.78
C PRO A 93 2.87 4.17 1.98
N ALA A 94 3.01 3.42 3.08
CA ALA A 94 4.25 2.74 3.43
C ALA A 94 4.70 1.73 2.36
N TYR A 95 3.74 1.07 1.69
CA TYR A 95 4.01 0.18 0.56
C TYR A 95 4.68 0.89 -0.63
N VAL A 96 4.37 2.17 -0.85
CA VAL A 96 5.01 3.00 -1.88
C VAL A 96 6.40 3.46 -1.40
N ARG A 97 6.50 3.92 -0.14
CA ARG A 97 7.77 4.42 0.45
C ARG A 97 8.86 3.36 0.58
N ARG A 98 8.52 2.09 0.73
CA ARG A 98 9.52 1.01 0.81
C ARG A 98 10.24 0.77 -0.52
N TYR A 99 9.62 1.09 -1.67
CA TYR A 99 10.23 0.87 -2.98
C TYR A 99 11.55 1.67 -3.11
N PRO A 100 12.65 1.07 -3.61
CA PRO A 100 12.73 -0.21 -4.32
C PRO A 100 13.02 -1.44 -3.45
N PHE A 101 12.96 -1.31 -2.12
CA PHE A 101 13.29 -2.38 -1.19
C PHE A 101 12.07 -3.19 -0.75
N ILE A 102 12.26 -4.49 -0.59
CA ILE A 102 11.22 -5.40 -0.12
C ILE A 102 11.82 -6.55 0.67
N PHE A 103 11.08 -7.05 1.66
CA PHE A 103 11.39 -8.34 2.28
C PHE A 103 10.74 -9.47 1.50
N MET A 104 11.54 -10.44 1.10
CA MET A 104 11.06 -11.70 0.56
C MET A 104 11.30 -12.82 1.57
N GLU A 105 10.32 -13.70 1.72
CA GLU A 105 10.44 -14.92 2.52
C GLU A 105 11.33 -15.92 1.77
N ASN A 106 12.20 -16.61 2.51
CA ASN A 106 12.84 -17.82 1.99
C ASN A 106 11.79 -18.93 1.76
N SER A 107 12.17 -19.99 1.04
CA SER A 107 11.27 -21.12 0.73
C SER A 107 10.60 -21.73 1.97
N ASP A 108 11.28 -21.64 3.12
CA ASP A 108 10.88 -22.29 4.36
C ASP A 108 10.13 -21.32 5.31
N LYS A 109 9.91 -20.07 4.87
CA LYS A 109 9.24 -18.97 5.60
C LYS A 109 9.81 -18.68 6.99
N SER A 110 11.07 -19.06 7.22
CA SER A 110 11.76 -18.89 8.50
C SER A 110 12.51 -17.56 8.59
N GLU A 111 12.87 -16.98 7.45
CA GLU A 111 13.68 -15.77 7.39
C GLU A 111 13.21 -14.81 6.29
N TYR A 112 13.30 -13.51 6.59
CA TYR A 112 13.09 -12.43 5.64
C TYR A 112 14.43 -11.94 5.12
N THR A 113 14.58 -11.88 3.80
CA THR A 113 15.76 -11.34 3.14
C THR A 113 15.44 -9.97 2.54
N LEU A 114 16.26 -8.95 2.85
CA LEU A 114 16.18 -7.66 2.18
C LEU A 114 16.54 -7.82 0.70
N CYS A 115 15.61 -7.44 -0.15
CA CYS A 115 15.75 -7.47 -1.59
C CYS A 115 15.61 -6.06 -2.14
N ILE A 116 16.20 -5.83 -3.31
CA ILE A 116 16.08 -4.60 -4.08
C ILE A 116 15.54 -4.94 -5.48
N ASP A 117 14.63 -4.12 -5.99
CA ASP A 117 14.21 -4.21 -7.39
C ASP A 117 15.31 -3.60 -8.28
N GLU A 118 16.06 -4.44 -8.98
CA GLU A 118 17.16 -3.96 -9.82
C GLU A 118 16.68 -3.22 -11.08
N ALA A 119 15.41 -3.40 -11.45
CA ALA A 119 14.77 -2.66 -12.54
C ALA A 119 14.26 -1.27 -12.12
N ALA A 120 14.47 -0.87 -10.85
CA ALA A 120 14.07 0.44 -10.37
C ALA A 120 14.91 1.54 -11.01
N ALA A 121 14.25 2.54 -11.61
CA ALA A 121 14.92 3.63 -12.31
C ALA A 121 15.89 4.44 -11.42
N GLY A 122 15.65 4.45 -10.10
CA GLY A 122 16.52 5.12 -9.14
C GLY A 122 17.78 4.32 -8.77
N VAL A 123 17.87 3.04 -9.14
CA VAL A 123 19.02 2.17 -8.82
C VAL A 123 19.99 2.19 -10.00
N SER A 124 21.24 2.59 -9.77
CA SER A 124 22.24 2.74 -10.83
C SER A 124 23.66 2.50 -10.31
N GLN A 125 24.58 2.15 -11.21
CA GLN A 125 26.02 2.11 -10.92
C GLN A 125 26.70 3.47 -11.14
N GLU A 126 26.02 4.42 -11.79
CA GLU A 126 26.61 5.67 -12.28
C GLU A 126 26.37 6.87 -11.35
N GLY A 127 25.91 6.64 -10.11
CA GLY A 127 25.74 7.70 -9.11
C GLY A 127 24.65 7.40 -8.07
N GLY A 128 24.29 8.43 -7.32
CA GLY A 128 23.37 8.33 -6.19
C GLY A 128 24.07 8.01 -4.87
N ARG A 129 23.27 7.83 -3.83
CA ARG A 129 23.77 7.48 -2.48
C ARG A 129 24.18 6.02 -2.47
N PRO A 130 25.43 5.69 -2.09
CA PRO A 130 25.93 4.32 -2.13
C PRO A 130 25.12 3.41 -1.22
N LEU A 131 24.85 2.18 -1.67
CA LEU A 131 24.19 1.17 -0.86
C LEU A 131 25.14 0.53 0.15
N PHE A 132 26.42 0.39 -0.21
CA PHE A 132 27.47 -0.15 0.64
C PHE A 132 28.73 0.71 0.62
N GLU A 133 29.42 0.76 1.76
CA GLU A 133 30.74 1.38 1.93
C GLU A 133 31.62 0.41 2.73
N ASP A 134 32.85 0.15 2.25
CA ASP A 134 33.79 -0.80 2.85
C ASP A 134 33.20 -2.19 3.17
N GLY A 135 32.32 -2.67 2.28
CA GLY A 135 31.63 -3.95 2.42
C GLY A 135 30.51 -3.97 3.48
N LYS A 136 30.14 -2.81 4.04
CA LYS A 136 29.07 -2.68 5.03
C LYS A 136 27.89 -1.88 4.48
N PRO A 137 26.65 -2.19 4.91
CA PRO A 137 25.48 -1.39 4.55
C PRO A 137 25.67 0.08 4.95
N THR A 138 25.29 1.02 4.09
CA THR A 138 25.21 2.43 4.49
C THR A 138 23.95 2.68 5.31
N ALA A 139 23.85 3.86 5.94
CA ALA A 139 22.64 4.29 6.65
C ALA A 139 21.37 4.23 5.77
N LEU A 140 21.51 4.33 4.44
CA LEU A 140 20.39 4.14 3.51
C LEU A 140 19.83 2.71 3.60
N VAL A 141 20.70 1.71 3.49
CA VAL A 141 20.31 0.29 3.54
C VAL A 141 19.87 -0.11 4.95
N GLU A 142 20.52 0.40 6.00
CA GLU A 142 20.09 0.15 7.38
C GLU A 142 18.67 0.67 7.65
N ASN A 143 18.38 1.89 7.19
CA ASN A 143 17.03 2.47 7.30
C ASN A 143 16.01 1.68 6.48
N ALA A 144 16.37 1.25 5.26
CA ALA A 144 15.49 0.41 4.44
C ALA A 144 15.20 -0.94 5.12
N LEU A 145 16.21 -1.56 5.72
CA LEU A 145 16.10 -2.80 6.46
C LEU A 145 15.18 -2.66 7.67
N ALA A 146 15.33 -1.58 8.46
CA ALA A 146 14.46 -1.28 9.58
C ALA A 146 13.02 -1.03 9.11
N PHE A 147 12.83 -0.23 8.06
CA PHE A 147 11.51 0.08 7.52
C PHE A 147 10.78 -1.16 7.01
N CYS A 148 11.45 -2.02 6.23
CA CYS A 148 10.86 -3.26 5.74
C CYS A 148 10.52 -4.23 6.89
N ARG A 149 11.33 -4.25 7.95
CA ARG A 149 11.06 -5.05 9.16
C ARG A 149 9.82 -4.55 9.89
N ASP A 150 9.72 -3.25 10.11
CA ASP A 150 8.57 -2.65 10.79
C ASP A 150 7.29 -2.85 9.97
N TYR A 151 7.36 -2.62 8.65
CA TYR A 151 6.27 -2.91 7.73
C TYR A 151 5.82 -4.39 7.83
N GLN A 152 6.78 -5.32 7.86
CA GLN A 152 6.50 -6.75 7.99
C GLN A 152 5.88 -7.09 9.36
N GLY A 153 6.40 -6.51 10.44
CA GLY A 153 5.89 -6.71 11.79
C GLY A 153 4.42 -6.28 11.94
N HIS A 154 3.99 -5.27 11.20
CA HIS A 154 2.60 -4.81 11.21
C HIS A 154 1.63 -5.73 10.46
N HIS A 155 2.10 -6.69 9.63
CA HIS A 155 1.20 -7.62 8.94
C HIS A 155 0.45 -8.54 9.91
N VAL A 156 1.08 -9.00 11.00
CA VAL A 156 0.43 -9.88 11.98
C VAL A 156 -0.78 -9.18 12.62
N PHE A 157 -0.58 -7.94 13.07
CA PHE A 157 -1.65 -7.14 13.65
C PHE A 157 -2.75 -6.81 12.64
N THR A 158 -2.36 -6.49 11.40
CA THR A 158 -3.31 -6.20 10.31
C THR A 158 -4.14 -7.43 9.95
N ASN A 159 -3.52 -8.60 9.83
CA ASN A 159 -4.22 -9.85 9.54
C ASN A 159 -5.20 -10.21 10.65
N GLY A 160 -4.80 -10.09 11.92
CA GLY A 160 -5.71 -10.33 13.05
C GLY A 160 -6.93 -9.40 13.05
N PHE A 161 -6.74 -8.13 12.68
CA PHE A 161 -7.86 -7.19 12.50
C PHE A 161 -8.80 -7.63 11.37
N VAL A 162 -8.26 -7.99 10.21
CA VAL A 162 -9.09 -8.39 9.07
C VAL A 162 -9.81 -9.71 9.32
N GLU A 163 -9.14 -10.69 9.93
CA GLU A 163 -9.76 -11.95 10.35
C GLU A 163 -10.96 -11.67 11.27
N ALA A 164 -10.83 -10.75 12.23
CA ALA A 164 -11.94 -10.35 13.08
C ALA A 164 -13.10 -9.69 12.32
N LEU A 165 -12.83 -8.86 11.31
CA LEU A 165 -13.87 -8.29 10.44
C LEU A 165 -14.63 -9.38 9.67
N VAL A 166 -13.90 -10.38 9.16
CA VAL A 166 -14.45 -11.52 8.41
C VAL A 166 -15.30 -12.41 9.34
N GLU A 167 -14.76 -12.79 10.50
CA GLU A 167 -15.45 -13.61 11.50
C GLU A 167 -16.74 -12.95 12.01
N ALA A 168 -16.72 -11.62 12.18
CA ALA A 168 -17.89 -10.85 12.58
C ALA A 168 -18.88 -10.57 11.42
N GLY A 169 -18.59 -11.02 10.20
CA GLY A 169 -19.47 -10.84 9.04
C GLY A 169 -19.66 -9.37 8.63
N LEU A 170 -18.63 -8.53 8.85
CA LEU A 170 -18.73 -7.09 8.63
C LEU A 170 -18.31 -6.63 7.24
N LEU A 171 -17.63 -7.47 6.46
CA LEU A 171 -17.19 -7.10 5.11
C LEU A 171 -18.25 -7.49 4.07
N ASN A 172 -18.75 -6.49 3.34
CA ASN A 172 -19.66 -6.69 2.20
C ASN A 172 -18.99 -6.29 0.89
N ASP A 173 -19.25 -7.05 -0.17
CA ASP A 173 -18.90 -6.64 -1.54
C ASP A 173 -19.52 -5.29 -1.87
N ASN A 174 -18.75 -4.44 -2.54
CA ASN A 174 -19.20 -3.11 -2.89
C ASN A 174 -18.76 -2.76 -4.32
N ARG A 175 -19.52 -1.83 -4.91
CA ARG A 175 -19.27 -1.30 -6.24
C ARG A 175 -19.53 0.19 -6.21
N ALA A 176 -18.57 0.97 -6.70
CA ALA A 176 -18.72 2.39 -6.92
C ALA A 176 -19.04 2.65 -8.39
N ASP A 177 -20.25 3.13 -8.66
CA ASP A 177 -20.64 3.64 -9.97
C ASP A 177 -20.57 5.17 -9.94
N VAL A 178 -19.70 5.73 -10.79
CA VAL A 178 -19.42 7.16 -10.86
C VAL A 178 -19.79 7.68 -12.25
N THR A 179 -20.50 8.81 -12.31
CA THR A 179 -20.64 9.57 -13.55
C THR A 179 -19.80 10.83 -13.42
N LEU A 180 -18.76 10.96 -14.25
CA LEU A 180 -17.88 12.13 -14.27
C LEU A 180 -18.63 13.33 -14.87
N ALA A 181 -18.12 14.55 -14.60
CA ALA A 181 -18.68 15.77 -15.19
C ALA A 181 -18.63 15.78 -16.73
N THR A 182 -17.72 14.99 -17.33
CA THR A 182 -17.63 14.77 -18.78
C THR A 182 -18.79 13.94 -19.34
N GLY A 183 -19.60 13.30 -18.48
CA GLY A 183 -20.64 12.33 -18.85
C GLY A 183 -20.13 10.88 -18.96
N GLU A 184 -18.82 10.65 -18.83
CA GLU A 184 -18.25 9.31 -18.76
C GLU A 184 -18.75 8.57 -17.52
N LYS A 185 -19.16 7.31 -17.69
CA LYS A 185 -19.57 6.44 -16.58
C LYS A 185 -18.46 5.46 -16.27
N LEU A 186 -17.95 5.53 -15.05
CA LEU A 186 -16.97 4.61 -14.48
C LEU A 186 -17.66 3.68 -13.50
N SER A 187 -17.20 2.43 -13.44
CA SER A 187 -17.64 1.44 -12.48
C SER A 187 -16.43 0.73 -11.92
N MET A 188 -16.27 0.76 -10.60
CA MET A 188 -15.22 0.03 -9.91
C MET A 188 -15.87 -0.95 -8.92
N GLY A 189 -15.63 -2.24 -9.13
CA GLY A 189 -15.91 -3.30 -8.16
C GLY A 189 -14.61 -3.97 -7.73
N GLY A 190 -14.66 -5.20 -7.25
CA GLY A 190 -13.45 -5.92 -6.87
C GLY A 190 -13.00 -5.68 -5.43
N PHE A 191 -13.84 -5.06 -4.59
CA PHE A 191 -13.49 -4.72 -3.21
C PHE A 191 -14.68 -4.86 -2.26
N LYS A 192 -14.34 -4.96 -0.98
CA LYS A 192 -15.25 -4.99 0.15
C LYS A 192 -15.09 -3.75 1.02
N VAL A 193 -16.16 -3.39 1.73
CA VAL A 193 -16.18 -2.32 2.74
C VAL A 193 -16.76 -2.84 4.04
N ILE A 194 -16.49 -2.15 5.15
CA ILE A 194 -17.10 -2.47 6.44
C ILE A 194 -18.54 -1.97 6.43
N ASP A 195 -19.48 -2.84 6.77
CA ASP A 195 -20.89 -2.50 6.96
C ASP A 195 -21.08 -1.80 8.31
N GLU A 196 -21.30 -0.48 8.25
CA GLU A 196 -21.51 0.36 9.44
C GLU A 196 -22.76 -0.05 10.23
N THR A 197 -23.82 -0.51 9.56
CA THR A 197 -25.05 -0.94 10.23
C THR A 197 -24.79 -2.20 11.06
N ARG A 198 -24.11 -3.20 10.48
CA ARG A 198 -23.73 -4.42 11.22
C ARG A 198 -22.72 -4.14 12.31
N PHE A 199 -21.75 -3.27 12.05
CA PHE A 199 -20.78 -2.86 13.06
C PHE A 199 -21.46 -2.25 14.30
N ASN A 200 -22.44 -1.37 14.10
CA ASN A 200 -23.21 -0.75 15.19
C ASN A 200 -24.16 -1.72 15.92
N GLN A 201 -24.37 -2.92 15.36
CA GLN A 201 -25.16 -4.00 15.97
C GLN A 201 -24.30 -5.05 16.68
N LEU A 202 -22.97 -4.91 16.67
CA LEU A 202 -22.09 -5.84 17.37
C LEU A 202 -22.41 -5.87 18.88
N PRO A 203 -22.30 -7.04 19.52
CA PRO A 203 -22.40 -7.14 20.97
C PRO A 203 -21.38 -6.23 21.67
N ALA A 204 -21.78 -5.65 22.81
CA ALA A 204 -20.95 -4.70 23.55
C ALA A 204 -19.60 -5.30 23.97
N GLU A 205 -19.58 -6.58 24.34
CA GLU A 205 -18.39 -7.34 24.67
C GLU A 205 -17.40 -7.44 23.50
N THR A 206 -17.90 -7.56 22.26
CA THR A 206 -17.06 -7.58 21.05
C THR A 206 -16.42 -6.20 20.84
N LEU A 207 -17.19 -5.12 21.01
CA LEU A 207 -16.67 -3.76 20.89
C LEU A 207 -15.62 -3.44 21.98
N VAL A 208 -15.81 -3.92 23.21
CA VAL A 208 -14.82 -3.82 24.29
C VAL A 208 -13.54 -4.57 23.93
N LEU A 209 -13.65 -5.81 23.46
CA LEU A 209 -12.51 -6.60 23.03
C LEU A 209 -11.73 -5.91 21.89
N TRP A 210 -12.45 -5.36 20.91
CA TRP A 210 -11.83 -4.67 19.76
C TRP A 210 -11.15 -3.37 20.18
N ARG A 211 -11.69 -2.65 21.18
CA ARG A 211 -11.02 -1.50 21.78
C ARG A 211 -9.72 -1.92 22.46
N GLU A 212 -9.75 -2.99 23.26
CA GLU A 212 -8.57 -3.51 23.99
C GLU A 212 -7.48 -4.01 23.04
N ARG A 213 -7.86 -4.63 21.93
CA ARG A 213 -6.95 -5.01 20.85
C ARG A 213 -6.50 -3.84 19.97
N GLY A 214 -7.03 -2.64 20.17
CA GLY A 214 -6.72 -1.47 19.35
C GLY A 214 -7.28 -1.55 17.92
N TRP A 215 -8.30 -2.36 17.66
CA TRP A 215 -8.93 -2.48 16.34
C TRP A 215 -10.05 -1.48 16.10
N LEU A 216 -10.71 -1.04 17.18
CA LEU A 216 -11.90 -0.19 17.08
C LEU A 216 -11.66 1.09 16.25
N HIS A 217 -10.53 1.76 16.47
CA HIS A 217 -10.21 2.99 15.74
C HIS A 217 -9.94 2.75 14.24
N LEU A 218 -9.51 1.55 13.84
CA LEU A 218 -9.24 1.20 12.45
C LEU A 218 -10.55 1.16 11.64
N VAL A 219 -11.65 0.69 12.25
CA VAL A 219 -12.98 0.71 11.65
C VAL A 219 -13.42 2.15 11.37
N TYR A 220 -13.24 3.05 12.34
CA TYR A 220 -13.56 4.46 12.13
C TYR A 220 -12.65 5.13 11.10
N CYS A 221 -11.37 4.76 11.03
CA CYS A 221 -10.50 5.23 9.95
C CYS A 221 -11.06 4.83 8.58
N HIS A 222 -11.56 3.59 8.43
CA HIS A 222 -12.24 3.18 7.21
C HIS A 222 -13.49 4.05 6.93
N PHE A 223 -14.39 4.25 7.89
CA PHE A 223 -15.58 5.10 7.68
C PHE A 223 -15.23 6.54 7.29
N ILE A 224 -14.27 7.16 7.99
CA ILE A 224 -13.77 8.50 7.67
C ILE A 224 -13.19 8.53 6.27
N SER A 225 -12.41 7.50 5.90
CA SER A 225 -11.77 7.42 4.59
C SER A 225 -12.76 7.41 3.43
N MET A 226 -14.03 7.04 3.66
CA MET A 226 -15.04 7.00 2.62
C MET A 226 -15.40 8.40 2.07
N SER A 227 -15.13 9.48 2.80
CA SER A 227 -15.30 10.83 2.24
C SER A 227 -14.30 11.12 1.10
N ASN A 228 -13.16 10.42 1.07
CA ASN A 228 -12.11 10.65 0.06
C ASN A 228 -12.49 10.11 -1.33
N TRP A 229 -13.63 9.43 -1.47
CA TRP A 229 -14.16 9.08 -2.80
C TRP A 229 -14.51 10.32 -3.62
N ALA A 230 -15.04 11.36 -2.98
CA ALA A 230 -15.35 12.62 -3.68
C ALA A 230 -14.07 13.24 -4.27
N GLU A 231 -12.99 13.26 -3.49
CA GLU A 231 -11.68 13.74 -3.95
C GLU A 231 -11.14 12.92 -5.13
N LEU A 232 -11.25 11.59 -5.10
CA LEU A 232 -10.87 10.75 -6.25
C LEU A 232 -11.67 11.09 -7.51
N ILE A 233 -12.98 11.32 -7.40
CA ILE A 233 -13.85 11.68 -8.52
C ILE A 233 -13.44 13.04 -9.12
N ASP A 234 -13.15 14.01 -8.27
CA ASP A 234 -12.70 15.33 -8.68
C ASP A 234 -11.34 15.26 -9.39
N LEU A 235 -10.38 14.52 -8.84
CA LEU A 235 -9.07 14.29 -9.44
C LEU A 235 -9.17 13.57 -10.79
N THR A 236 -10.02 12.55 -10.92
CA THR A 236 -10.26 11.85 -12.20
C THR A 236 -10.89 12.78 -13.23
N THR A 237 -11.82 13.64 -12.82
CA THR A 237 -12.47 14.62 -13.70
C THR A 237 -11.44 15.63 -14.20
N ALA A 238 -10.63 16.21 -13.32
CA ALA A 238 -9.58 17.16 -13.69
C ALA A 238 -8.56 16.55 -14.66
N ARG A 239 -8.13 15.31 -14.42
CA ARG A 239 -7.18 14.60 -15.30
C ARG A 239 -7.75 14.31 -16.69
N SER A 240 -9.07 14.10 -16.79
CA SER A 240 -9.74 13.82 -18.07
C SER A 240 -9.96 15.08 -18.93
N GLN A 241 -9.78 16.27 -18.35
CA GLN A 241 -9.90 17.56 -19.02
C GLN A 241 -8.55 18.18 -19.40
N ALA A 242 -7.45 17.68 -18.82
CA ALA A 242 -6.09 18.08 -19.14
C ALA A 242 -5.59 17.38 -20.41
#